data_AF-A0A0G8EBW2-F1
#
_entry.id   AF-A0A0G8EBW2-F1
#
_cell.length_a   1.000
_cell.length_b   1.000
_cell.length_c   1.000
_cell.angle_alpha   90.00
_cell.angle_beta   90.00
_cell.angle_gamma   90.00
#
_symmetry.space_group_name_H-M   'P 1'
#
loop_
_entity.id
_entity.type
_entity.pdbx_description
1 polymer ?
#
loop_
_entity_poly.entity_id
_entity_poly.type
_entity_poly.pdbx_seq_one_letter_code
_entity_poly.pdbx_strand_id
1 'polypeptide(L)'
;MLVWEDQEYYVTNESAEAEKVGQRLGEVTKKIKTSKKPTKNSESNIVQEKTEVFTMIEEEKNPHSSLIIKEPYSDEYRVVRPMLHVL
;
A
#
# COMPACT_ATOMS: atom_id res chain seq x y z
N MET A 1 -1.01 3.43 8.03
CA MET A 1 -2.16 3.31 7.13
C MET A 1 -1.84 4.01 5.83
N LEU A 2 -2.27 3.40 4.73
CA LEU A 2 -2.26 3.96 3.38
C LEU A 2 -3.72 4.01 2.92
N VAL A 3 -4.11 5.07 2.20
CA VAL A 3 -5.39 5.10 1.47
C VAL A 3 -5.07 5.05 -0.01
N TRP A 4 -5.65 4.10 -0.73
CA TRP A 4 -5.48 3.93 -2.17
C TRP A 4 -6.82 3.60 -2.81
N GLU A 5 -7.24 4.37 -3.81
CA GLU A 5 -8.54 4.25 -4.50
C GLU A 5 -9.72 4.07 -3.51
N ASP A 6 -9.80 4.98 -2.53
CA ASP A 6 -10.81 4.99 -1.45
C ASP A 6 -10.83 3.75 -0.53
N GLN A 7 -9.89 2.81 -0.71
CA GLN A 7 -9.66 1.67 0.17
C GLN A 7 -8.55 1.97 1.19
N GLU A 8 -8.80 1.64 2.46
CA GLU A 8 -7.81 1.75 3.54
C GLU A 8 -6.96 0.49 3.62
N TYR A 9 -5.64 0.65 3.84
CA TYR A 9 -4.68 -0.46 3.97
C TYR A 9 -3.84 -0.33 5.24
N TYR A 10 -3.65 -1.46 5.92
CA TYR A 10 -2.62 -1.62 6.94
C TYR A 10 -1.25 -1.74 6.27
N VAL A 11 -0.31 -0.88 6.67
CA VAL A 11 1.09 -1.03 6.29
C VAL A 11 1.71 -2.07 7.21
N THR A 12 2.23 -3.16 6.64
CA THR A 12 2.80 -4.27 7.41
C THR A 12 4.33 -4.27 7.29
N ASN A 13 4.98 -5.10 8.10
CA ASN A 13 6.41 -5.42 7.97
C ASN A 13 6.65 -6.71 7.16
N GLU A 14 5.61 -7.28 6.55
CA GLU A 14 5.70 -8.47 5.70
C GLU A 14 6.43 -8.08 4.41
N SER A 15 7.55 -8.74 4.11
CA SER A 15 8.24 -8.58 2.83
C SER A 15 7.47 -9.26 1.71
N ALA A 16 7.58 -8.72 0.50
CA ALA A 16 7.06 -9.34 -0.71
C ALA A 16 8.21 -9.79 -1.61
N GLU A 17 8.07 -10.97 -2.20
CA GLU A 17 8.96 -11.46 -3.24
C GLU A 17 8.76 -10.66 -4.53
N ALA A 18 9.85 -10.41 -5.27
CA ALA A 18 9.81 -9.65 -6.52
C ALA A 18 8.85 -10.27 -7.56
N GLU A 19 8.71 -11.60 -7.56
CA GLU A 19 7.81 -12.34 -8.46
C GLU A 19 6.33 -12.05 -8.20
N LYS A 20 5.98 -11.58 -6.99
CA LYS A 20 4.61 -11.20 -6.63
C LYS A 20 4.29 -9.75 -6.97
N VAL A 21 5.27 -8.96 -7.40
CA VAL A 21 5.10 -7.55 -7.76
C VAL A 21 4.46 -7.46 -9.14
N GLY A 22 3.24 -6.91 -9.19
CA GLY A 22 2.51 -6.69 -10.43
C GLY A 22 2.68 -5.29 -11.00
N GLN A 23 1.63 -4.80 -11.66
CA GLN A 23 1.62 -3.49 -12.28
C GLN A 23 1.80 -2.37 -11.24
N ARG A 24 2.65 -1.39 -11.57
CA ARG A 24 2.75 -0.14 -10.81
C ARG A 24 1.47 0.68 -10.95
N LEU A 25 0.85 1.02 -9.83
CA LEU A 25 -0.36 1.84 -9.73
C LEU A 25 -0.03 3.33 -9.60
N GLY A 26 1.07 3.66 -8.91
CA GLY A 26 1.46 5.05 -8.68
C GLY A 26 2.40 5.19 -7.49
N GLU A 27 2.34 6.34 -6.83
CA GLU A 27 3.12 6.63 -5.63
C GLU A 27 2.34 7.44 -4.59
N VAL A 28 2.75 7.32 -3.32
CA VAL A 28 2.25 8.16 -2.23
C VAL A 28 2.65 9.61 -2.47
N THR A 29 1.66 10.49 -2.54
CA THR A 29 1.89 11.92 -2.83
C THR A 29 2.01 12.77 -1.57
N LYS A 30 1.61 12.25 -0.41
CA LYS A 30 1.64 13.02 0.83
C LYS A 30 1.78 12.15 2.08
N LYS A 31 2.80 12.46 2.88
CA LYS A 31 2.93 11.93 4.24
C LYS A 31 2.28 12.88 5.23
N ILE A 32 1.28 12.41 5.95
CA ILE A 32 0.63 13.15 7.04
C ILE A 32 1.22 12.75 8.40
N LYS A 33 0.83 13.49 9.45
CA LYS A 33 1.26 13.20 10.82
C LYS A 33 0.82 11.79 11.24
N THR A 34 1.72 11.04 11.88
CA THR A 34 1.48 9.65 12.35
C THR A 34 0.23 9.51 13.23
N SER A 35 -0.07 10.54 14.05
CA SER A 35 -1.25 10.55 14.92
C SER A 35 -2.58 10.81 14.21
N LYS A 36 -2.56 11.15 12.91
CA LYS A 36 -3.76 11.41 12.11
C LYS A 36 -4.07 10.22 11.20
N LYS A 37 -5.36 9.95 11.01
CA LYS A 37 -5.86 8.98 10.03
C LYS A 37 -5.83 9.62 8.63
N PRO A 38 -5.18 9.01 7.61
CA PRO A 38 -5.30 9.49 6.24
C PRO A 38 -6.72 9.29 5.72
N THR A 39 -7.21 10.22 4.91
CA THR A 39 -8.62 10.23 4.45
C THR A 39 -8.75 10.46 2.95
N LYS A 40 -7.64 10.71 2.25
CA LYS A 40 -7.63 10.96 0.81
C LYS A 40 -6.74 9.95 0.11
N ASN A 41 -7.06 9.66 -1.14
CA ASN A 41 -6.25 8.81 -2.00
C ASN A 41 -4.77 9.25 -1.99
N SER A 42 -3.87 8.27 -2.00
CA SER A 42 -2.41 8.44 -2.01
C SER A 42 -1.84 9.16 -0.77
N GLU A 43 -2.61 9.28 0.33
CA GLU A 43 -2.09 9.72 1.63
C GLU A 43 -1.65 8.52 2.48
N SER A 44 -0.55 8.72 3.21
CA SER A 44 -0.14 7.81 4.28
C SER A 44 0.28 8.55 5.54
N ASN A 45 0.05 7.93 6.69
CA ASN A 45 0.60 8.36 7.98
C ASN A 45 1.80 7.49 8.45
N ILE A 46 2.21 6.50 7.64
CA ILE A 46 3.31 5.58 7.95
C ILE A 46 4.44 5.74 6.94
N VAL A 47 4.18 5.50 5.65
CA VAL A 47 5.21 5.47 4.61
C VAL A 47 5.50 6.87 4.06
N GLN A 48 6.69 7.04 3.48
CA GLN A 48 7.14 8.33 2.94
C GLN A 48 6.44 8.71 1.62
N GLU A 49 6.49 9.99 1.28
CA GLU A 49 6.20 10.45 -0.08
C GLU A 49 7.11 9.76 -1.09
N LYS A 50 6.61 9.55 -2.32
CA LYS A 50 7.26 8.79 -3.40
C LYS A 50 7.40 7.29 -3.13
N THR A 51 6.80 6.76 -2.06
CA THR A 51 6.64 5.31 -1.89
C THR A 51 5.81 4.78 -3.06
N GLU A 52 6.38 3.88 -3.85
CA GLU A 52 5.71 3.30 -5.00
C GLU A 52 4.68 2.27 -4.55
N VAL A 53 3.56 2.18 -5.29
CA VAL A 53 2.45 1.25 -5.01
C VAL A 53 2.20 0.38 -6.23
N PHE A 54 2.06 -0.92 -6.01
CA PHE A 54 1.90 -1.95 -7.04
C PHE A 54 0.73 -2.87 -6.70
N THR A 55 0.09 -3.43 -7.73
CA THR A 55 -0.80 -4.59 -7.54
C THR A 55 0.01 -5.80 -7.08
N MET A 56 -0.59 -6.68 -6.29
CA MET A 56 -0.01 -8.00 -6.01
C MET A 56 -0.48 -9.01 -7.05
N ILE A 57 0.45 -9.81 -7.58
CA ILE A 57 0.12 -10.99 -8.40
C ILE A 57 -0.32 -12.09 -7.43
N GLU A 58 -1.59 -12.48 -7.53
CA GLU A 58 -2.22 -13.52 -6.73
C GLU A 58 -2.81 -14.60 -7.65
N GLU A 59 -2.84 -15.86 -7.20
CA GLU A 59 -3.42 -16.97 -7.98
C GLU A 59 -4.93 -16.81 -8.18
N GLU A 60 -5.62 -16.22 -7.18
CA GLU A 60 -7.04 -15.90 -7.23
C GLU A 60 -7.26 -14.39 -7.20
N LYS A 61 -8.09 -13.87 -8.11
CA LYS A 61 -8.45 -12.45 -8.11
C LYS A 61 -9.43 -12.13 -6.98
N ASN A 62 -9.04 -11.25 -6.07
CA ASN A 62 -9.87 -10.77 -4.97
C ASN A 62 -10.14 -9.26 -5.13
N PRO A 63 -11.40 -8.78 -5.02
CA PRO A 63 -11.68 -7.33 -5.01
C PRO A 63 -11.01 -6.61 -3.82
N HIS A 64 -10.62 -7.36 -2.78
CA HIS A 64 -9.82 -6.90 -1.65
C HIS A 64 -8.41 -7.52 -1.69
N SER A 65 -7.80 -7.57 -2.87
CA SER A 65 -6.40 -7.99 -3.00
C SER A 65 -5.47 -7.06 -2.23
N SER A 66 -4.37 -7.65 -1.75
CA SER A 66 -3.30 -6.88 -1.11
C SER A 66 -2.57 -6.03 -2.15
N LEU A 67 -1.93 -4.95 -1.70
CA LEU A 67 -1.03 -4.17 -2.54
C LEU A 67 0.40 -4.40 -2.07
N ILE A 68 1.35 -4.05 -2.92
CA ILE A 68 2.77 -4.03 -2.60
C ILE A 68 3.26 -2.59 -2.62
N ILE A 69 4.15 -2.25 -1.71
CA ILE A 69 4.82 -0.96 -1.65
C ILE A 69 6.34 -1.09 -1.71
N LYS A 70 7.01 -0.06 -2.22
CA LYS A 70 8.47 0.12 -2.16
C LYS A 70 8.78 1.53 -1.69
N GLU A 71 9.38 1.68 -0.50
CA GLU A 71 9.75 3.00 0.02
C GLU A 71 10.95 3.58 -0.77
N PRO A 72 11.05 4.92 -0.87
CA PRO A 72 12.21 5.53 -1.47
C PRO A 72 13.48 5.07 -0.74
N TYR A 73 14.53 4.77 -1.50
CA TYR A 73 15.83 4.31 -0.99
C TYR A 73 15.84 2.92 -0.32
N SER A 74 14.75 2.14 -0.42
CA SER A 74 14.73 0.73 -0.05
C SER A 74 14.65 -0.14 -1.31
N ASP A 75 15.35 -1.26 -1.32
CA ASP A 75 15.18 -2.29 -2.35
C ASP A 75 14.14 -3.35 -1.98
N GLU A 76 13.62 -3.30 -0.75
CA GLU A 76 12.62 -4.24 -0.25
C GLU A 76 11.20 -3.82 -0.63
N TYR A 77 10.46 -4.80 -1.18
CA TYR A 77 9.02 -4.72 -1.32
C TYR A 77 8.32 -5.17 -0.04
N ARG A 78 7.22 -4.53 0.33
CA ARG A 78 6.39 -4.93 1.47
C ARG A 78 4.93 -5.05 1.10
N VAL A 79 4.23 -5.96 1.75
CA VAL A 79 2.79 -6.15 1.58
C VAL A 79 2.02 -5.13 2.42
N VAL A 80 0.97 -4.54 1.83
CA VAL A 80 -0.05 -3.79 2.57
C VAL A 80 -1.40 -4.49 2.40
N ARG A 81 -2.09 -4.71 3.52
CA ARG A 81 -3.31 -5.53 3.59
C ARG A 81 -4.54 -4.62 3.67
N PRO A 82 -5.60 -4.84 2.86
CA PRO A 82 -6.78 -4.00 2.91
C PRO A 82 -7.51 -4.17 4.24
N MET A 83 -8.05 -3.07 4.75
CA MET A 83 -8.99 -3.09 5.86
C MET A 83 -10.36 -3.50 5.32
N LEU A 84 -10.86 -4.65 5.75
CA LEU A 84 -12.21 -5.07 5.43
C LEU A 84 -13.18 -4.21 6.24
N HIS A 85 -13.98 -3.39 5.56
CA HIS A 85 -15.15 -2.78 6.18
C HIS A 85 -16.24 -3.85 6.22
N VAL A 86 -16.50 -4.41 7.40
CA VAL A 86 -17.70 -5.20 7.60
C VAL A 86 -18.87 -4.21 7.56
N LEU A 87 -19.68 -4.30 6.49
CA LEU A 87 -20.94 -3.54 6.35
C LEU A 87 -21.96 -3.96 7.41
#